data_AF-A0A7V0P366-F1
#
_entry.id   AF-A0A7V0P366-F1
#
_cell.length_a   1.000
_cell.length_b   1.000
_cell.length_c   1.000
_cell.angle_alpha   90.00
_cell.angle_beta   90.00
_cell.angle_gamma   90.00
#
_symmetry.space_group_name_H-M   'P 1'
#
loop_
_entity.id
_entity.type
_entity.pdbx_description
1 polymer ?
#
loop_
_entity_poly.entity_id
_entity_poly.type
_entity_poly.pdbx_seq_one_letter_code
_entity_poly.pdbx_strand_id
1 'polypeptide(L)'
;MKYPLKGTSCSVDRFHVMKQLNERLTQIRRTIQQGANEEIRDILKGSRWILVRNRSELSPKEERHLSEILEFCPEIRQLYLLKEEFRQIFDKVDSKEKAERFLRAWKPKCLYTGNKFLIKFLKALQNWWKEILNYFEQRVTNGFVEGLNGAIRNIIRRAFGYRNFQDFRLRVFAE
;
A
#
# COMPACT_ATOMS: atom_id res chain seq x y z
N MET A 1 -19.34 19.19 -0.69
CA MET A 1 -20.58 18.84 0.04
C MET A 1 -21.75 19.16 -0.87
N LYS A 2 -22.54 18.16 -1.30
CA LYS A 2 -23.94 18.25 -1.81
C LYS A 2 -24.46 16.83 -2.16
N TYR A 3 -25.12 16.23 -1.16
CA TYR A 3 -26.40 15.46 -1.11
C TYR A 3 -26.79 14.39 -2.16
N PRO A 4 -27.72 13.47 -1.80
CA PRO A 4 -27.60 12.03 -2.06
C PRO A 4 -28.64 11.50 -3.05
N LEU A 5 -28.37 10.35 -3.66
CA LEU A 5 -29.38 9.58 -4.40
C LEU A 5 -29.74 8.31 -3.61
N LYS A 6 -31.04 8.23 -3.28
CA LYS A 6 -31.74 7.05 -2.79
C LYS A 6 -31.46 5.85 -3.71
N GLY A 7 -31.08 4.71 -3.12
CA GLY A 7 -31.31 3.40 -3.73
C GLY A 7 -30.12 2.71 -4.41
N THR A 8 -28.96 3.35 -4.53
CA THR A 8 -27.75 2.68 -5.03
C THR A 8 -26.80 2.50 -3.86
N SER A 9 -26.46 1.26 -3.50
CA SER A 9 -25.32 0.99 -2.65
C SER A 9 -24.10 1.61 -3.35
N CYS A 10 -23.67 2.78 -2.88
CA CYS A 10 -22.52 3.49 -3.40
C CYS A 10 -21.28 2.67 -3.01
N SER A 11 -21.01 1.62 -3.79
CA SER A 11 -19.85 0.77 -3.58
C SER A 11 -18.64 1.65 -3.81
N VAL A 12 -17.87 1.86 -2.75
CA VAL A 12 -16.55 2.47 -2.88
C VAL A 12 -15.73 1.51 -3.72
N ASP A 13 -15.53 1.84 -5.00
CA ASP A 13 -14.77 0.96 -5.86
C ASP A 13 -13.29 0.98 -5.45
N ARG A 14 -12.65 -0.18 -5.62
CA ARG A 14 -11.23 -0.40 -5.33
C ARG A 14 -10.32 0.67 -5.94
N PHE A 15 -10.66 1.18 -7.12
CA PHE A 15 -9.83 2.15 -7.82
C PHE A 15 -9.74 3.45 -7.03
N HIS A 16 -10.85 3.96 -6.50
CA HIS A 16 -10.87 5.16 -5.68
C HIS A 16 -10.07 5.00 -4.37
N VAL A 17 -10.15 3.85 -3.71
CA VAL A 17 -9.39 3.58 -2.47
C VAL A 17 -7.89 3.51 -2.76
N MET A 18 -7.51 2.76 -3.79
CA MET A 18 -6.10 2.65 -4.22
C MET A 18 -5.54 4.00 -4.67
N LYS A 19 -6.35 4.80 -5.38
CA LYS A 19 -5.97 6.15 -5.80
C LYS A 19 -5.64 7.05 -4.60
N GLN A 20 -6.47 7.03 -3.55
CA GLN A 20 -6.20 7.80 -2.34
C GLN A 20 -4.91 7.37 -1.64
N LEU A 21 -4.61 6.07 -1.60
CA LEU A 21 -3.36 5.58 -1.00
C LEU A 21 -2.14 5.97 -1.86
N ASN A 22 -2.25 5.87 -3.19
CA ASN A 22 -1.23 6.34 -4.14
C ASN A 22 -0.98 7.86 -4.03
N GLU A 23 -2.00 8.64 -3.74
CA GLU A 23 -1.85 10.08 -3.47
C GLU A 23 -1.04 10.33 -2.20
N ARG A 24 -1.20 9.52 -1.15
CA ARG A 24 -0.36 9.61 0.07
C ARG A 24 1.10 9.29 -0.22
N LEU A 25 1.36 8.26 -1.02
CA LEU A 25 2.71 7.92 -1.50
C LEU A 25 3.33 9.05 -2.34
N THR A 26 2.52 9.69 -3.17
CA THR A 26 2.97 10.85 -3.94
C THR A 26 3.31 12.04 -3.03
N GLN A 27 2.50 12.28 -2.00
CA GLN A 27 2.69 13.38 -1.06
C GLN A 27 3.96 13.20 -0.22
N ILE A 28 4.18 12.00 0.35
CA ILE A 28 5.41 11.73 1.12
C ILE A 28 6.66 11.87 0.23
N ARG A 29 6.62 11.35 -1.00
CA ARG A 29 7.72 11.49 -1.97
C ARG A 29 8.06 12.95 -2.23
N ARG A 30 7.04 13.82 -2.40
CA ARG A 30 7.24 15.27 -2.58
C ARG A 30 7.85 15.92 -1.34
N THR A 31 7.33 15.59 -0.15
CA THR A 31 7.85 16.14 1.11
C THR A 31 9.31 15.77 1.34
N ILE A 32 9.68 14.51 1.11
CA ILE A 32 11.07 14.06 1.25
C ILE A 32 11.95 14.74 0.19
N GLN A 33 11.52 14.76 -1.07
CA GLN A 33 12.28 15.39 -2.15
C GLN A 33 12.58 16.88 -1.89
N GLN A 34 11.65 17.61 -1.27
CA GLN A 34 11.82 19.03 -0.93
C GLN A 34 12.84 19.26 0.19
N GLY A 35 12.92 18.34 1.16
CA GLY A 35 13.81 18.47 2.32
C GLY A 35 15.15 17.75 2.18
N ALA A 36 15.39 17.04 1.09
CA ALA A 36 16.57 16.19 0.92
C ALA A 36 17.74 16.88 0.20
N ASN A 37 18.92 16.28 0.34
CA ASN A 37 20.13 16.64 -0.40
C ASN A 37 19.97 16.38 -1.92
N GLU A 38 20.97 16.80 -2.69
CA GLU A 38 20.95 16.68 -4.16
C GLU A 38 20.82 15.23 -4.63
N GLU A 39 21.59 14.32 -4.04
CA GLU A 39 21.57 12.89 -4.36
C GLU A 39 20.16 12.27 -4.24
N ILE A 40 19.51 12.42 -3.08
CA ILE A 40 18.15 11.91 -2.86
C ILE A 40 17.14 12.63 -3.75
N ARG A 41 17.32 13.93 -4.00
CA ARG A 41 16.42 14.70 -4.86
C ARG A 41 16.44 14.16 -6.30
N ASP A 42 17.62 13.78 -6.78
CA ASP A 42 17.80 13.18 -8.11
C ASP A 42 17.25 11.76 -8.17
N ILE A 43 17.50 10.93 -7.16
CA ILE A 43 16.88 9.59 -7.04
C ILE A 43 15.35 9.69 -7.08
N LEU A 44 14.74 10.69 -6.43
CA LEU A 44 13.29 10.88 -6.39
C LEU A 44 12.71 11.61 -7.60
N LYS A 45 13.54 12.15 -8.49
CA LYS A 45 13.11 12.91 -9.67
C LYS A 45 12.46 11.96 -10.67
N GLY A 46 11.26 12.33 -11.14
CA GLY A 46 10.49 11.50 -12.10
C GLY A 46 9.95 10.17 -11.55
N SER A 47 10.25 9.79 -10.31
CA SER A 47 9.95 8.45 -9.78
C SER A 47 8.49 8.19 -9.39
N ARG A 48 7.59 9.16 -9.58
CA ARG A 48 6.18 9.03 -9.18
C ARG A 48 5.54 7.76 -9.77
N TRP A 49 5.72 7.54 -11.07
CA TRP A 49 5.08 6.42 -11.77
C TRP A 49 5.63 5.06 -11.35
N ILE A 50 6.92 5.01 -11.06
CA ILE A 50 7.61 3.82 -10.50
C ILE A 50 6.97 3.42 -9.16
N LEU A 51 6.63 4.40 -8.33
CA LEU A 51 6.07 4.17 -6.99
C LEU A 51 4.59 3.78 -6.99
N VAL A 52 3.78 4.28 -7.93
CA VAL A 52 2.31 4.07 -7.92
C VAL A 52 1.86 2.88 -8.78
N ARG A 53 2.60 2.52 -9.83
CA ARG A 53 2.26 1.41 -10.73
C ARG A 53 2.36 0.05 -10.03
N ASN A 54 1.93 -0.99 -10.72
CA ASN A 54 2.19 -2.34 -10.26
C ASN A 54 3.66 -2.69 -10.54
N ARG A 55 4.33 -3.25 -9.54
CA ARG A 55 5.73 -3.67 -9.65
C ARG A 55 5.96 -4.64 -10.81
N SER A 56 5.00 -5.53 -11.09
CA SER A 56 5.10 -6.48 -12.20
C SER A 56 5.08 -5.83 -13.60
N GLU A 57 4.69 -4.56 -13.69
CA GLU A 57 4.67 -3.80 -14.94
C GLU A 57 5.92 -2.93 -15.13
N LEU A 58 6.82 -2.93 -14.14
CA LEU A 58 8.07 -2.17 -14.21
C LEU A 58 9.07 -2.90 -15.11
N SER A 59 9.73 -2.13 -15.97
CA SER A 59 10.90 -2.60 -16.71
C SER A 59 12.06 -2.92 -15.76
N PRO A 60 13.05 -3.73 -16.18
CA PRO A 60 14.25 -4.00 -15.37
C PRO A 60 15.03 -2.74 -14.95
N LYS A 61 14.91 -1.64 -15.72
CA LYS A 61 15.51 -0.35 -15.36
C LYS A 61 14.70 0.35 -14.26
N GLU A 62 13.38 0.41 -14.41
CA GLU A 62 12.49 0.99 -13.38
C GLU A 62 12.53 0.20 -12.07
N GLU A 63 12.67 -1.12 -12.13
CA GLU A 63 12.77 -1.99 -10.96
C GLU A 63 14.07 -1.76 -10.16
N ARG A 64 15.18 -1.52 -10.87
CA ARG A 64 16.45 -1.10 -10.23
C ARG A 64 16.30 0.26 -9.57
N HIS A 65 15.69 1.21 -10.26
CA HIS A 65 15.43 2.55 -9.71
C HIS A 65 14.46 2.51 -8.51
N LEU A 66 13.44 1.65 -8.55
CA LEU A 66 12.59 1.39 -7.39
C LEU A 66 13.42 0.87 -6.21
N SER A 67 14.28 -0.11 -6.45
CA SER A 67 15.12 -0.71 -5.39
C SER A 67 16.01 0.35 -4.73
N GLU A 68 16.62 1.22 -5.52
CA GLU A 68 17.42 2.35 -5.05
C GLU A 68 16.58 3.32 -4.19
N ILE A 69 15.41 3.75 -4.68
CA ILE A 69 14.50 4.60 -3.90
C ILE A 69 14.13 3.94 -2.57
N LEU A 70 13.79 2.66 -2.60
CA LEU A 70 13.41 1.93 -1.40
C LEU A 70 14.59 1.81 -0.43
N GLU A 71 15.82 1.65 -0.90
CA GLU A 71 17.02 1.58 -0.07
C GLU A 71 17.29 2.91 0.64
N PHE A 72 17.35 4.00 -0.11
CA PHE A 72 17.74 5.33 0.39
C PHE A 72 16.63 6.11 1.09
N CYS A 73 15.35 5.80 0.84
CA CYS A 73 14.21 6.50 1.43
C CYS A 73 13.35 5.56 2.30
N PRO A 74 13.72 5.32 3.58
CA PRO A 74 13.06 4.34 4.44
C PRO A 74 11.55 4.62 4.67
N GLU A 75 11.13 5.88 4.71
CA GLU A 75 9.73 6.25 4.90
C GLU A 75 8.90 6.03 3.63
N ILE A 76 9.48 6.27 2.45
CA ILE A 76 8.86 5.89 1.17
C ILE A 76 8.73 4.38 1.11
N ARG A 77 9.78 3.66 1.54
CA ARG A 77 9.79 2.20 1.58
C ARG A 77 8.68 1.63 2.43
N GLN A 78 8.51 2.12 3.67
CA GLN A 78 7.43 1.67 4.55
C GLN A 78 6.05 1.87 3.90
N LEU A 79 5.77 3.05 3.38
CA LEU A 79 4.47 3.35 2.78
C LEU A 79 4.25 2.54 1.49
N TYR A 80 5.27 2.37 0.66
CA TYR A 80 5.22 1.55 -0.54
C TYR A 80 4.85 0.10 -0.22
N LEU A 81 5.50 -0.51 0.78
CA LEU A 81 5.23 -1.89 1.18
C LEU A 81 3.83 -2.08 1.73
N LEU A 82 3.36 -1.16 2.58
CA LEU A 82 1.99 -1.18 3.10
C LEU A 82 0.96 -1.00 1.98
N LYS A 83 1.26 -0.18 0.97
CA LYS A 83 0.42 -0.03 -0.23
C LYS A 83 0.37 -1.32 -1.04
N GLU A 84 1.49 -1.99 -1.26
CA GLU A 84 1.51 -3.27 -1.97
C GLU A 84 0.77 -4.37 -1.19
N GLU A 85 0.93 -4.45 0.14
CA GLU A 85 0.13 -5.36 0.99
C GLU A 85 -1.37 -5.07 0.87
N PHE A 86 -1.77 -3.79 0.95
CA PHE A 86 -3.16 -3.36 0.79
C PHE A 86 -3.71 -3.75 -0.59
N ARG A 87 -2.93 -3.57 -1.67
CA ARG A 87 -3.29 -4.00 -3.02
C ARG A 87 -3.54 -5.51 -3.06
N GLN A 88 -2.66 -6.32 -2.45
CA GLN A 88 -2.82 -7.77 -2.43
C GLN A 88 -4.10 -8.21 -1.71
N ILE A 89 -4.48 -7.54 -0.61
CA ILE A 89 -5.76 -7.80 0.06
C ILE A 89 -6.92 -7.60 -0.94
N PHE A 90 -6.94 -6.48 -1.66
CA PHE A 90 -7.98 -6.18 -2.66
C PHE A 90 -7.93 -7.05 -3.93
N ASP A 91 -6.79 -7.66 -4.24
CA ASP A 91 -6.58 -8.52 -5.40
C ASP A 91 -6.93 -9.98 -5.15
N LYS A 92 -6.61 -10.49 -3.95
CA LYS A 92 -6.60 -11.92 -3.65
C LYS A 92 -7.68 -12.36 -2.68
N VAL A 93 -8.23 -11.44 -1.88
CA VAL A 93 -9.26 -11.79 -0.90
C VAL A 93 -10.65 -11.77 -1.55
N ASP A 94 -11.39 -12.84 -1.27
CA ASP A 94 -12.65 -13.24 -1.91
C ASP A 94 -13.82 -13.29 -0.91
N SER A 95 -13.61 -12.79 0.31
CA SER A 95 -14.63 -12.83 1.35
C SER A 95 -14.55 -11.57 2.19
N LYS A 96 -15.72 -11.06 2.57
CA LYS A 96 -15.85 -9.87 3.41
C LYS A 96 -15.21 -10.07 4.78
N GLU A 97 -15.42 -11.24 5.39
CA GLU A 97 -14.91 -11.61 6.71
C GLU A 97 -13.39 -11.69 6.70
N LYS A 98 -12.81 -12.35 5.67
CA LYS A 98 -11.35 -12.41 5.49
C LYS A 98 -10.78 -11.02 5.25
N ALA A 99 -11.40 -10.22 4.40
CA ALA A 99 -10.93 -8.88 4.07
C ALA A 99 -10.94 -7.99 5.32
N GLU A 100 -12.01 -8.05 6.11
CA GLU A 100 -12.10 -7.37 7.38
C GLU A 100 -10.96 -7.79 8.33
N ARG A 101 -10.71 -9.09 8.48
CA ARG A 101 -9.61 -9.59 9.31
C ARG A 101 -8.24 -9.06 8.84
N PHE A 102 -7.95 -9.12 7.54
CA PHE A 102 -6.68 -8.63 6.99
C PHE A 102 -6.54 -7.12 7.11
N LEU A 103 -7.60 -6.35 6.83
CA LEU A 103 -7.59 -4.89 6.96
C LEU A 103 -7.45 -4.46 8.43
N ARG A 104 -8.05 -5.20 9.37
CA ARG A 104 -7.85 -5.00 10.82
C ARG A 104 -6.43 -5.28 11.25
N ALA A 105 -5.76 -6.29 10.69
CA ALA A 105 -4.34 -6.58 10.95
C ALA A 105 -3.40 -5.57 10.25
N TRP A 106 -3.79 -5.03 9.11
CA TRP A 106 -3.00 -4.06 8.35
C TRP A 106 -3.01 -2.65 8.96
N LYS A 107 -4.13 -2.25 9.58
CA LYS A 107 -4.32 -0.94 10.22
C LYS A 107 -3.25 -0.62 11.29
N PRO A 108 -2.99 -1.49 12.30
CA PRO A 108 -1.94 -1.26 13.29
C PRO A 108 -0.56 -1.06 12.67
N LYS A 109 -0.20 -1.82 11.62
CA LYS A 109 1.08 -1.63 10.91
C LYS A 109 1.22 -0.21 10.35
N CYS A 110 0.13 0.35 9.81
CA CYS A 110 0.11 1.72 9.34
C CYS A 110 0.22 2.74 10.48
N LEU A 111 -0.46 2.51 11.61
CA LEU A 111 -0.38 3.38 12.79
C LEU A 111 1.03 3.41 13.38
N TYR A 112 1.68 2.24 13.47
CA TYR A 112 3.03 2.09 14.01
C TYR A 112 4.09 2.90 13.24
N THR A 113 3.87 3.14 11.94
CA THR A 113 4.79 4.01 11.17
C THR A 113 4.85 5.46 11.66
N GLY A 114 3.86 5.92 12.44
CA GLY A 114 3.72 7.33 12.83
C GLY A 114 3.49 8.28 11.64
N ASN A 115 3.32 7.75 10.42
CA ASN A 115 3.32 8.55 9.22
C ASN A 115 2.00 9.30 9.05
N LYS A 116 2.05 10.63 9.11
CA LYS A 116 0.86 11.49 8.99
C LYS A 116 0.02 11.26 7.73
N PHE A 117 0.65 10.87 6.60
CA PHE A 117 -0.06 10.62 5.35
C PHE A 117 -0.84 9.29 5.42
N LEU A 118 -0.26 8.25 6.01
CA LEU A 118 -0.96 7.00 6.29
C LEU A 118 -2.08 7.21 7.30
N ILE A 119 -1.83 7.91 8.41
CA ILE A 119 -2.86 8.21 9.42
C ILE A 119 -4.05 8.94 8.78
N LYS A 120 -3.79 9.91 7.89
CA LYS A 120 -4.86 10.60 7.13
C LYS A 120 -5.65 9.64 6.24
N PHE A 121 -4.99 8.70 5.58
CA PHE A 121 -5.66 7.65 4.81
C PHE A 121 -6.48 6.72 5.70
N LEU A 122 -5.96 6.31 6.86
CA LEU A 122 -6.70 5.45 7.80
C LEU A 122 -7.99 6.09 8.30
N LYS A 123 -8.01 7.40 8.54
CA LYS A 123 -9.24 8.14 8.87
C LYS A 123 -10.27 8.04 7.74
N ALA A 124 -9.84 8.23 6.49
CA ALA A 124 -10.72 8.05 5.34
C ALA A 124 -11.19 6.58 5.21
N LEU A 125 -10.28 5.61 5.35
CA LEU A 125 -10.60 4.19 5.31
C LEU A 125 -11.62 3.79 6.38
N GLN A 126 -11.54 4.37 7.59
CA GLN A 126 -12.49 4.13 8.67
C GLN A 126 -13.86 4.71 8.37
N ASN A 127 -13.93 5.91 7.79
CA ASN A 127 -15.19 6.56 7.45
C ASN A 127 -15.99 5.79 6.39
N TRP A 128 -15.29 5.08 5.50
CA TRP A 128 -15.87 4.31 4.41
C TRP A 128 -15.76 2.79 4.64
N TRP A 129 -15.55 2.36 5.89
CA TRP A 129 -15.21 0.98 6.22
C TRP A 129 -16.26 -0.03 5.73
N LYS A 130 -17.54 0.29 5.94
CA LYS A 130 -18.66 -0.58 5.56
C LYS A 130 -18.73 -0.73 4.04
N GLU A 131 -18.63 0.37 3.31
CA GLU A 131 -18.68 0.44 1.86
C GLU A 131 -17.49 -0.27 1.22
N ILE A 132 -16.30 -0.12 1.81
CA ILE A 132 -15.09 -0.84 1.40
C ILE A 132 -15.26 -2.34 1.60
N LEU A 133 -15.82 -2.78 2.73
CA LEU A 133 -16.02 -4.22 2.97
C LEU A 133 -17.06 -4.84 2.02
N ASN A 134 -18.06 -4.06 1.60
CA ASN A 134 -19.03 -4.50 0.59
C ASN A 134 -18.39 -4.77 -0.79
N TYR A 135 -17.21 -4.21 -1.08
CA TYR A 135 -16.45 -4.57 -2.29
C TYR A 135 -16.12 -6.07 -2.36
N PHE A 136 -15.94 -6.72 -1.21
CA PHE A 136 -15.52 -8.13 -1.12
C PHE A 136 -16.70 -9.11 -1.09
N GLU A 137 -17.93 -8.62 -0.91
CA GLU A 137 -19.15 -9.46 -0.85
C GLU A 137 -19.50 -10.12 -2.19
N GLN A 138 -19.13 -9.50 -3.31
CA GLN A 138 -19.48 -9.95 -4.66
C GLN A 138 -18.38 -10.74 -5.37
N ARG A 139 -17.28 -11.09 -4.69
CA ARG A 139 -16.13 -11.76 -5.30
C ARG A 139 -16.05 -13.23 -4.89
N VAL A 140 -16.51 -14.13 -5.74
CA VAL A 140 -16.17 -15.55 -5.63
C VAL A 140 -14.90 -15.82 -6.42
N THR A 141 -13.75 -15.92 -5.74
CA THR A 141 -12.51 -16.41 -6.36
C THR A 141 -11.79 -17.31 -5.37
N ASN A 142 -11.82 -18.62 -5.59
CA ASN A 142 -11.19 -19.67 -4.75
C ASN A 142 -9.65 -19.53 -4.67
N GLY A 143 -9.17 -18.51 -3.96
CA GLY A 143 -7.80 -18.00 -4.07
C GLY A 143 -7.09 -17.74 -2.74
N PHE A 144 -7.26 -18.65 -1.78
CA PHE A 144 -6.26 -19.09 -0.79
C PHE A 144 -5.41 -18.07 0.00
N VAL A 145 -5.50 -18.14 1.33
CA VAL A 145 -4.72 -17.32 2.29
C VAL A 145 -3.20 -17.54 2.18
N GLU A 146 -2.72 -18.72 1.79
CA GLU A 146 -1.28 -18.96 1.67
C GLU A 146 -0.69 -18.22 0.46
N GLY A 147 -1.48 -18.01 -0.59
CA GLY A 147 -1.10 -17.20 -1.75
C GLY A 147 -0.87 -15.73 -1.37
N LEU A 148 -1.70 -15.19 -0.47
CA LEU A 148 -1.55 -13.82 0.05
C LEU A 148 -0.27 -13.67 0.90
N ASN A 149 -0.04 -14.60 1.84
CA ASN A 149 1.18 -14.59 2.66
C ASN A 149 2.45 -14.81 1.81
N GLY A 150 2.37 -15.64 0.77
CA GLY A 150 3.44 -15.81 -0.22
C GLY A 150 3.69 -14.53 -1.02
N ALA A 151 2.63 -13.88 -1.50
CA ALA A 151 2.72 -12.64 -2.27
C ALA A 151 3.31 -11.49 -1.44
N ILE A 152 2.84 -11.31 -0.20
CA ILE A 152 3.39 -10.32 0.73
C ILE A 152 4.87 -10.61 1.01
N ARG A 153 5.21 -11.87 1.32
CA ARG A 153 6.62 -12.28 1.50
C ARG A 153 7.46 -12.02 0.26
N ASN A 154 6.93 -12.24 -0.94
CA ASN A 154 7.63 -11.98 -2.19
C ASN A 154 7.83 -10.48 -2.43
N ILE A 155 6.83 -9.64 -2.13
CA ILE A 155 6.97 -8.17 -2.20
C ILE A 155 8.09 -7.71 -1.28
N ILE A 156 8.09 -8.17 -0.03
CA ILE A 156 9.11 -7.85 0.96
C ILE A 156 10.47 -8.37 0.49
N ARG A 157 10.61 -9.67 0.15
CA ARG A 157 11.87 -10.26 -0.35
C ARG A 157 12.45 -9.49 -1.53
N ARG A 158 11.61 -9.10 -2.49
CA ARG A 158 12.07 -8.33 -3.66
C ARG A 158 12.42 -6.89 -3.30
N ALA A 159 11.75 -6.28 -2.32
CA ALA A 159 12.05 -4.91 -1.89
C ALA A 159 13.33 -4.81 -1.04
N PHE A 160 13.75 -5.90 -0.37
CA PHE A 160 14.88 -5.91 0.56
C PHE A 160 16.08 -6.76 0.10
N GLY A 161 15.91 -7.59 -0.94
CA GLY A 161 16.78 -8.75 -1.15
C GLY A 161 16.73 -9.71 0.05
N TYR A 162 17.58 -10.73 0.05
CA TYR A 162 17.67 -11.67 1.19
C TYR A 162 18.30 -11.03 2.45
N ARG A 163 19.07 -9.94 2.32
CA ARG A 163 19.84 -9.33 3.42
C ARG A 163 19.01 -8.50 4.40
N ASN A 164 18.06 -7.69 3.93
CA ASN A 164 17.33 -6.75 4.80
C ASN A 164 15.90 -7.22 5.17
N PHE A 165 15.55 -8.45 4.80
CA PHE A 165 14.24 -9.06 5.06
C PHE A 165 13.98 -9.28 6.56
N GLN A 166 15.00 -9.69 7.33
CA GLN A 166 14.87 -9.97 8.77
C GLN A 166 14.58 -8.70 9.58
N ASP A 167 15.29 -7.61 9.33
CA ASP A 167 15.12 -6.34 10.06
C ASP A 167 13.78 -5.66 9.81
N PHE A 168 13.25 -5.76 8.58
CA PHE A 168 11.89 -5.30 8.30
C PHE A 168 10.86 -6.18 9.00
N ARG A 169 11.07 -7.50 8.98
CA ARG A 169 10.15 -8.43 9.63
C ARG A 169 10.09 -8.20 11.14
N LEU A 170 11.24 -7.95 11.78
CA LEU A 170 11.34 -7.60 13.19
C LEU A 170 10.71 -6.24 13.53
N ARG A 171 10.59 -5.31 12.58
CA ARG A 171 9.96 -4.00 12.82
C ARG A 171 8.48 -3.93 12.45
N VAL A 172 7.99 -4.83 11.59
CA VAL A 172 6.61 -4.80 11.07
C VAL A 172 5.76 -5.99 11.54
N PHE A 173 6.37 -7.09 11.97
CA PHE A 173 5.69 -8.31 12.44
C PHE A 173 6.06 -8.72 13.88
N ALA A 174 6.77 -7.88 14.65
CA ALA A 174 7.13 -8.20 16.04
C ALA A 174 6.03 -7.90 17.08
N GLU A 175 4.79 -7.61 16.66
CA GLU A 175 3.61 -7.55 17.54
C GLU A 175 2.40 -8.18 16.84
#